data_AF-A0A0P7V9M8-F1
#
_entry.id   AF-A0A0P7V9M8-F1
#
_cell.length_a   1.000
_cell.length_b   1.000
_cell.length_c   1.000
_cell.angle_alpha   90.00
_cell.angle_beta   90.00
_cell.angle_gamma   90.00
#
_symmetry.space_group_name_H-M   'P 1'
#
loop_
_entity.id
_entity.type
_entity.pdbx_description
1 polymer ?
#
loop_
_entity_poly.entity_id
_entity_poly.type
_entity_poly.pdbx_seq_one_letter_code
_entity_poly.pdbx_strand_id
1 'polypeptide(L)'
;MGADFLVPAAAVVLSAVISALVGWWVAQRQILLAERSNHLAAADKIAGFRQAWINELREAISEFQSVATVVGDVRSDERIYRLGTKSELMMNTEDDDYLELVSCLYSYLDYKNLTIEERWQFNAPLVSVSQRILKREWERLKADLNAAAKSNRMPHSWTERGNKDALAG
;
A
#
# COMPACT_ATOMS: atom_id res chain seq x y z
N MET A 1 -64.82 28.38 -19.37
CA MET A 1 -64.46 27.29 -18.42
C MET A 1 -63.44 26.37 -19.06
N GLY A 2 -62.19 26.81 -19.23
CA GLY A 2 -61.18 26.01 -19.94
C GLY A 2 -59.72 26.37 -19.59
N ALA A 3 -59.48 27.58 -19.09
CA ALA A 3 -58.15 28.01 -18.65
C ALA A 3 -57.72 27.41 -17.30
N ASP A 4 -58.67 27.03 -16.43
CA ASP A 4 -58.38 26.60 -15.05
C ASP A 4 -57.70 25.21 -14.96
N PHE A 5 -57.78 24.39 -16.01
CA PHE A 5 -57.15 23.06 -16.06
C PHE A 5 -55.75 23.05 -16.70
N LEU A 6 -55.35 24.10 -17.43
CA LEU A 6 -54.06 24.15 -18.12
C LEU A 6 -52.90 24.50 -17.17
N VAL A 7 -53.16 25.35 -16.17
CA VAL A 7 -52.19 25.74 -15.15
C VAL A 7 -51.67 24.54 -14.33
N PRO A 8 -52.51 23.64 -13.78
CA PRO A 8 -52.02 22.49 -13.01
C PRO A 8 -51.28 21.47 -13.87
N ALA A 9 -51.70 21.25 -15.13
CA ALA A 9 -51.02 20.31 -16.03
C ALA A 9 -49.58 20.76 -16.38
N ALA A 10 -49.39 22.04 -16.65
CA ALA A 10 -48.05 22.60 -16.92
C ALA A 10 -47.13 22.50 -15.69
N ALA A 11 -47.67 22.71 -14.48
CA ALA A 11 -46.91 22.59 -13.24
C ALA A 11 -46.41 21.16 -12.97
N VAL A 12 -47.21 20.14 -13.28
CA VAL A 12 -46.83 18.72 -13.13
C VAL A 12 -45.73 18.33 -14.11
N VAL A 13 -45.81 18.77 -15.37
CA VAL A 13 -44.76 18.48 -16.36
C VAL A 13 -43.46 19.19 -15.98
N LEU A 14 -43.53 20.44 -15.56
CA LEU A 14 -42.35 21.20 -15.14
C LEU A 14 -41.67 20.57 -13.92
N SER A 15 -42.44 20.12 -12.92
CA SER A 15 -41.87 19.47 -11.73
C SER A 15 -41.21 18.13 -12.06
N ALA A 16 -41.78 17.34 -12.98
CA ALA A 16 -41.16 16.10 -13.45
C ALA A 16 -39.83 16.35 -14.17
N VAL A 17 -39.78 17.37 -15.04
CA VAL A 17 -38.54 17.76 -15.76
C VAL A 17 -37.47 18.25 -14.77
N ILE A 18 -37.82 19.13 -13.84
CA ILE A 18 -36.88 19.60 -12.81
C ILE A 18 -36.37 18.42 -11.98
N SER A 19 -37.25 17.51 -11.57
CA SER A 19 -36.86 16.32 -10.78
C SER A 19 -35.91 15.42 -11.56
N ALA A 20 -36.13 15.22 -12.85
CA ALA A 20 -35.24 14.44 -13.71
C ALA A 20 -33.86 15.09 -13.87
N LEU A 21 -33.81 16.41 -14.07
CA LEU A 21 -32.54 17.15 -14.18
C LEU A 21 -31.74 17.14 -12.88
N VAL A 22 -32.42 17.34 -11.73
CA VAL A 22 -31.79 17.24 -10.40
C VAL A 22 -31.31 15.82 -10.16
N GLY A 23 -32.11 14.81 -10.48
CA GLY A 23 -31.75 13.40 -10.35
C GLY A 23 -30.51 13.04 -11.17
N TRP A 24 -30.45 13.48 -12.43
CA TRP A 24 -29.27 13.30 -13.28
C TRP A 24 -28.03 13.98 -12.69
N TRP A 25 -28.16 15.24 -12.25
CA TRP A 25 -27.04 15.97 -11.65
C TRP A 25 -26.53 15.31 -10.35
N VAL A 26 -27.43 14.84 -9.49
CA VAL A 26 -27.07 14.09 -8.27
C VAL A 26 -26.37 12.78 -8.63
N ALA A 27 -26.89 12.02 -9.60
CA ALA A 27 -26.30 10.76 -10.04
C ALA A 27 -24.88 10.95 -10.56
N GLN A 28 -24.64 11.98 -11.39
CA GLN A 28 -23.31 12.32 -11.88
C GLN A 28 -22.34 12.64 -10.72
N ARG A 29 -22.79 13.39 -9.72
CA ARG A 29 -21.98 13.66 -8.52
C ARG A 29 -21.70 12.41 -7.69
N GLN A 30 -22.66 11.50 -7.56
CA GLN A 30 -22.48 10.26 -6.81
C GLN A 30 -21.47 9.33 -7.48
N ILE A 31 -21.49 9.21 -8.82
CA ILE A 31 -20.51 8.41 -9.57
C ILE A 31 -19.09 8.94 -9.29
N LEU A 32 -18.88 10.25 -9.41
CA LEU A 32 -17.59 10.86 -9.13
C LEU A 32 -17.13 10.65 -7.68
N LEU A 33 -18.02 10.78 -6.70
CA LEU A 33 -17.70 10.54 -5.29
C LEU A 33 -17.38 9.06 -5.03
N ALA A 34 -18.11 8.14 -5.68
CA ALA A 34 -17.86 6.71 -5.58
C ALA A 34 -16.50 6.32 -6.16
N GLU A 35 -16.10 6.87 -7.30
CA GLU A 35 -14.77 6.65 -7.89
C GLU A 35 -13.65 7.09 -6.93
N ARG A 36 -13.80 8.25 -6.29
CA ARG A 36 -12.82 8.76 -5.30
C ARG A 36 -12.76 7.87 -4.07
N SER A 37 -13.92 7.46 -3.56
CA SER A 37 -14.03 6.53 -2.43
C SER A 37 -13.33 5.21 -2.75
N ASN A 38 -13.57 4.66 -3.95
CA ASN A 38 -12.94 3.43 -4.41
C ASN A 38 -11.43 3.57 -4.53
N HIS A 39 -10.93 4.69 -5.07
CA HIS A 39 -9.50 4.95 -5.17
C HIS A 39 -8.83 5.06 -3.79
N LEU A 40 -9.45 5.74 -2.84
CA LEU A 40 -8.95 5.83 -1.46
C LEU A 40 -8.95 4.47 -0.77
N ALA A 41 -10.04 3.71 -0.90
CA ALA A 41 -10.13 2.38 -0.33
C ALA A 41 -9.09 1.41 -0.92
N ALA A 42 -8.81 1.52 -2.22
CA ALA A 42 -7.75 0.74 -2.86
C ALA A 42 -6.36 1.13 -2.33
N ALA A 43 -6.06 2.43 -2.21
CA ALA A 43 -4.80 2.92 -1.66
C ALA A 43 -4.60 2.49 -0.20
N ASP A 44 -5.65 2.59 0.63
CA ASP A 44 -5.63 2.18 2.03
C ASP A 44 -5.40 0.66 2.16
N LYS A 45 -6.05 -0.14 1.31
CA LYS A 45 -5.83 -1.59 1.28
C LYS A 45 -4.39 -1.97 0.89
N ILE A 46 -3.82 -1.31 -0.12
CA ILE A 46 -2.42 -1.52 -0.53
C ILE A 46 -1.47 -1.12 0.60
N ALA A 47 -1.73 0.01 1.26
CA ALA A 47 -0.95 0.45 2.41
C ALA A 47 -1.00 -0.56 3.57
N GLY A 48 -2.18 -1.15 3.83
CA GLY A 48 -2.35 -2.23 4.80
C GLY A 48 -1.50 -3.45 4.47
N PHE A 49 -1.48 -3.90 3.20
CA PHE A 49 -0.64 -5.02 2.78
C PHE A 49 0.85 -4.71 2.92
N ARG A 50 1.31 -3.52 2.54
CA ARG A 50 2.72 -3.13 2.69
C ARG A 50 3.12 -3.04 4.16
N GLN A 51 2.27 -2.48 5.03
CA GLN A 51 2.53 -2.43 6.47
C GLN A 51 2.63 -3.83 7.07
N ALA A 52 1.73 -4.74 6.70
CA ALA A 52 1.77 -6.13 7.14
C ALA A 52 3.08 -6.80 6.71
N TRP A 53 3.45 -6.63 5.44
CA TRP A 53 4.72 -7.12 4.91
C TRP A 53 5.96 -6.57 5.67
N ILE A 54 6.01 -5.26 5.95
CA ILE A 54 7.11 -4.63 6.74
C ILE A 54 7.20 -5.29 8.13
N ASN A 55 6.07 -5.49 8.78
CA ASN A 55 6.01 -6.06 10.12
C ASN A 55 6.44 -7.53 10.13
N GLU A 56 5.95 -8.32 9.17
CA GLU A 56 6.28 -9.72 9.04
C GLU A 56 7.76 -9.94 8.71
N LEU A 57 8.36 -9.08 7.89
CA LEU A 57 9.78 -9.15 7.55
C LEU A 57 10.64 -8.81 8.77
N ARG A 58 10.26 -7.75 9.51
CA ARG A 58 10.92 -7.38 10.76
C ARG A 58 10.89 -8.51 11.78
N GLU A 59 9.73 -9.14 11.95
CA GLU A 59 9.56 -10.27 12.88
C GLU A 59 10.42 -11.46 12.44
N ALA A 60 10.38 -11.83 11.15
CA ALA A 60 11.17 -12.95 10.62
C ALA A 60 12.68 -12.74 10.82
N ILE A 61 13.20 -11.55 10.57
CA ILE A 61 14.62 -11.23 10.75
C ILE A 61 15.00 -11.18 12.23
N SER A 62 14.16 -10.59 13.09
CA SER A 62 14.39 -10.53 14.54
C SER A 62 14.40 -11.93 15.15
N GLU A 63 13.44 -12.77 14.77
CA GLU A 63 13.37 -14.16 15.19
C GLU A 63 14.57 -14.95 14.65
N PHE A 64 14.96 -14.73 13.39
CA PHE A 64 16.13 -15.35 12.77
C PHE A 64 17.38 -15.06 13.59
N GLN A 65 17.64 -13.79 13.93
CA GLN A 65 18.80 -13.38 14.72
C GLN A 65 18.78 -13.98 16.14
N SER A 66 17.61 -13.99 16.79
CA SER A 66 17.45 -14.58 18.12
C SER A 66 17.81 -16.07 18.13
N VAL A 67 17.39 -16.82 17.11
CA VAL A 67 17.66 -18.25 17.02
C VAL A 67 19.09 -18.52 16.53
N ALA A 68 19.58 -17.77 15.55
CA ALA A 68 20.90 -18.00 14.93
C ALA A 68 22.09 -17.71 15.87
N THR A 69 21.87 -16.94 16.94
CA THR A 69 22.89 -16.65 17.95
C THR A 69 22.98 -17.70 19.06
N VAL A 70 22.03 -18.64 19.15
CA VAL A 70 22.05 -19.74 20.14
C VAL A 70 22.84 -20.93 19.57
N VAL A 71 23.80 -21.44 20.35
CA VAL A 71 24.66 -22.57 19.94
C VAL A 71 24.11 -23.90 20.45
N GLY A 72 24.14 -24.93 19.60
CA GLY A 72 24.05 -26.33 20.04
C GLY A 72 22.66 -26.96 20.06
N ASP A 73 21.63 -26.29 19.55
CA ASP A 73 20.28 -26.86 19.43
C ASP A 73 19.98 -27.26 17.98
N VAL A 74 19.83 -28.56 17.69
CA VAL A 74 19.47 -29.05 16.34
C VAL A 74 18.11 -28.50 15.87
N ARG A 75 17.19 -28.20 16.79
CA ARG A 75 15.91 -27.55 16.44
C ARG A 75 16.09 -26.10 16.00
N SER A 76 17.23 -25.49 16.33
CA SER A 76 17.58 -24.15 15.85
C SER A 76 17.88 -24.17 14.35
N ASP A 77 18.47 -25.23 13.81
CA ASP A 77 18.85 -25.32 12.38
C ASP A 77 17.64 -25.20 11.45
N GLU A 78 16.64 -26.06 11.64
CA GLU A 78 15.43 -26.05 10.82
C GLU A 78 14.74 -24.68 10.89
N ARG A 79 14.71 -24.09 12.08
CA ARG A 79 14.09 -22.78 12.32
C ARG A 79 14.86 -21.65 11.65
N ILE A 80 16.20 -21.67 11.69
CA ILE A 80 17.07 -20.72 11.01
C ILE A 80 16.83 -20.79 9.50
N TYR A 81 16.86 -21.99 8.91
CA TYR A 81 16.57 -22.18 7.49
C TYR A 81 15.18 -21.65 7.12
N ARG A 82 14.15 -22.04 7.89
CA ARG A 82 12.77 -21.59 7.64
C ARG A 82 12.63 -20.06 7.69
N LEU A 83 13.23 -19.41 8.68
CA LEU A 83 13.16 -17.95 8.85
C LEU A 83 13.98 -17.21 7.81
N GLY A 84 15.16 -17.74 7.44
CA GLY A 84 15.98 -17.21 6.36
C GLY A 84 15.25 -17.28 5.01
N THR A 85 14.74 -18.46 4.65
CA THR A 85 13.93 -18.64 3.43
C THR A 85 12.66 -17.79 3.46
N LYS A 86 11.98 -17.67 4.60
CA LYS A 86 10.82 -16.76 4.71
C LYS A 86 11.22 -15.32 4.39
N SER A 87 12.31 -14.83 4.99
CA SER A 87 12.80 -13.46 4.77
C SER A 87 13.19 -13.23 3.31
N GLU A 88 13.81 -14.22 2.67
CA GLU A 88 14.16 -14.19 1.25
C GLU A 88 12.92 -14.15 0.34
N LEU A 89 11.93 -15.02 0.56
CA LEU A 89 10.69 -15.07 -0.24
C LEU A 89 9.83 -13.81 -0.10
N MET A 90 10.01 -13.06 0.98
CA MET A 90 9.33 -11.78 1.17
C MET A 90 9.96 -10.66 0.34
N MET A 91 11.21 -10.78 -0.10
CA MET A 91 11.91 -9.74 -0.86
C MET A 91 11.75 -9.94 -2.37
N ASN A 92 11.77 -8.85 -3.14
CA ASN A 92 11.91 -8.96 -4.59
C ASN A 92 13.40 -9.11 -4.95
N THR A 93 13.72 -10.01 -5.88
CA THR A 93 15.10 -10.22 -6.35
C THR A 93 15.71 -9.00 -7.03
N GLU A 94 14.86 -8.09 -7.50
CA GLU A 94 15.27 -6.83 -8.14
C GLU A 94 15.55 -5.70 -7.14
N ASP A 95 15.28 -5.90 -5.84
CA ASP A 95 15.60 -4.89 -4.83
C ASP A 95 17.12 -4.76 -4.61
N ASP A 96 17.62 -3.52 -4.55
CA ASP A 96 19.07 -3.22 -4.43
C ASP A 96 19.77 -3.97 -3.28
N ASP A 97 19.06 -4.20 -2.17
CA ASP A 97 19.62 -4.83 -0.96
C ASP A 97 19.38 -6.36 -0.90
N TYR A 98 18.71 -6.95 -1.91
CA TYR A 98 18.34 -8.38 -1.88
C TYR A 98 19.56 -9.29 -1.71
N LEU A 99 20.58 -9.11 -2.56
CA LEU A 99 21.78 -9.94 -2.52
C LEU A 99 22.56 -9.80 -1.20
N GLU A 100 22.63 -8.58 -0.65
CA GLU A 100 23.32 -8.33 0.63
C GLU A 100 22.56 -8.97 1.80
N LEU A 101 21.22 -8.88 1.81
CA LEU A 101 20.40 -9.55 2.83
C LEU A 101 20.60 -11.07 2.78
N VAL A 102 20.46 -11.67 1.60
CA VAL A 102 20.66 -13.12 1.39
C VAL A 102 22.07 -13.52 1.85
N SER A 103 23.10 -12.80 1.42
CA SER A 103 24.48 -13.05 1.85
C SER A 103 24.61 -13.03 3.38
N CYS A 104 23.99 -12.06 4.06
CA CYS A 104 24.01 -11.97 5.52
C CYS A 104 23.29 -13.15 6.17
N LEU A 105 22.11 -13.55 5.68
CA LEU A 105 21.35 -14.69 6.20
C LEU A 105 22.14 -16.00 6.06
N TYR A 106 22.71 -16.25 4.88
CA TYR A 106 23.47 -17.48 4.61
C TYR A 106 24.83 -17.51 5.33
N SER A 107 25.39 -16.36 5.71
CA SER A 107 26.61 -16.31 6.55
C SER A 107 26.40 -16.95 7.93
N TYR A 108 25.17 -16.97 8.45
CA TYR A 108 24.84 -17.69 9.68
C TYR A 108 24.74 -19.20 9.48
N LEU A 109 24.72 -19.74 8.27
CA LEU A 109 24.59 -21.19 8.04
C LEU A 109 25.93 -21.93 8.13
N ASP A 110 27.07 -21.24 7.99
CA ASP A 110 28.40 -21.81 8.20
C ASP A 110 28.80 -21.87 9.70
N TYR A 111 27.81 -21.80 10.59
CA TYR A 111 28.01 -21.62 12.03
C TYR A 111 28.71 -22.78 12.74
N LYS A 112 28.75 -23.97 12.13
CA LYS A 112 29.23 -25.21 12.79
C LYS A 112 30.70 -25.12 13.19
N ASN A 113 31.46 -24.25 12.54
CA ASN A 113 32.88 -24.06 12.81
C ASN A 113 33.20 -22.76 13.57
N LEU A 114 32.17 -21.97 13.92
CA LEU A 114 32.35 -20.63 14.49
C LEU A 114 32.04 -20.57 15.98
N THR A 115 32.86 -19.82 16.73
CA THR A 115 32.59 -19.47 18.12
C THR A 115 31.39 -18.52 18.23
N ILE A 116 30.88 -18.35 19.45
CA ILE A 116 29.78 -17.39 19.71
C ILE A 116 30.19 -15.96 19.31
N GLU A 117 31.43 -15.58 19.64
CA GLU A 117 31.98 -14.26 19.38
C GLU A 117 32.12 -14.00 17.87
N GLU A 118 32.55 -15.00 17.10
CA GLU A 118 32.62 -14.92 15.65
C GLU A 118 31.24 -14.73 15.02
N ARG A 119 30.21 -15.42 15.54
CA ARG A 119 28.83 -15.27 15.05
C ARG A 119 28.27 -13.86 15.30
N TRP A 120 28.62 -13.23 16.40
CA TRP A 120 28.15 -11.87 16.70
C TRP A 120 28.63 -10.84 15.68
N GLN A 121 29.71 -11.12 14.95
CA GLN A 121 30.20 -10.23 13.90
C GLN A 121 29.21 -10.11 12.73
N PHE A 122 28.33 -11.11 12.50
CA PHE A 122 27.30 -11.06 11.47
C PHE A 122 26.06 -10.24 11.86
N ASN A 123 25.89 -9.93 13.15
CA ASN A 123 24.72 -9.18 13.62
C ASN A 123 24.68 -7.78 13.01
N ALA A 124 25.80 -7.05 13.06
CA ALA A 124 25.83 -5.65 12.62
C ALA A 124 25.54 -5.50 11.10
N PRO A 125 26.15 -6.29 10.19
CA PRO A 125 25.77 -6.30 8.78
C PRO A 125 24.30 -6.60 8.54
N LEU A 126 23.76 -7.66 9.17
CA LEU A 126 22.37 -8.06 8.99
C LEU A 126 21.39 -6.98 9.50
N VAL A 127 21.66 -6.36 10.66
CA VAL A 127 20.85 -5.24 11.17
C VAL A 127 20.91 -4.04 10.21
N SER A 128 22.10 -3.71 9.71
CA SER A 128 22.30 -2.56 8.81
C SER A 128 21.47 -2.70 7.53
N VAL A 129 21.58 -3.82 6.82
CA VAL A 129 20.82 -4.06 5.59
C VAL A 129 19.31 -4.10 5.86
N SER A 130 18.90 -4.74 6.95
CA SER A 130 17.49 -4.81 7.36
C SER A 130 16.90 -3.42 7.64
N GLN A 131 17.65 -2.55 8.35
CA GLN A 131 17.22 -1.18 8.62
C GLN A 131 17.07 -0.35 7.35
N ARG A 132 17.98 -0.50 6.36
CA ARG A 132 17.86 0.21 5.08
C ARG A 132 16.62 -0.24 4.31
N ILE A 133 16.40 -1.55 4.21
CA ILE A 133 15.19 -2.12 3.56
C ILE A 133 13.93 -1.58 4.23
N LEU A 134 13.80 -1.78 5.55
CA LEU A 134 12.61 -1.38 6.29
C LEU A 134 12.36 0.13 6.24
N LYS A 135 13.43 0.94 6.27
CA LYS A 135 13.33 2.39 6.15
C LYS A 135 12.88 2.81 4.75
N ARG A 136 13.48 2.24 3.68
CA ARG A 136 13.08 2.54 2.29
C ARG A 136 11.61 2.24 2.08
N GLU A 137 11.15 1.08 2.55
CA GLU A 137 9.76 0.64 2.39
C GLU A 137 8.79 1.47 3.22
N TRP A 138 9.20 1.92 4.41
CA TRP A 138 8.45 2.88 5.21
C TRP A 138 8.31 4.24 4.51
N GLU A 139 9.37 4.75 3.89
CA GLU A 139 9.32 6.00 3.12
C GLU A 139 8.42 5.86 1.87
N ARG A 140 8.49 4.72 1.16
CA ARG A 140 7.59 4.40 0.03
C ARG A 140 6.12 4.38 0.50
N LEU A 141 5.81 3.70 1.60
CA LEU A 141 4.46 3.67 2.19
C LEU A 141 3.92 5.07 2.49
N LYS A 142 4.73 5.92 3.13
CA LYS A 142 4.34 7.30 3.43
C LYS A 142 4.12 8.11 2.15
N ALA A 143 4.95 7.92 1.13
CA ALA A 143 4.80 8.60 -0.16
C ALA A 143 3.47 8.22 -0.83
N ASP A 144 3.14 6.92 -0.87
CA ASP A 144 1.90 6.38 -1.44
C ASP A 144 0.67 6.97 -0.74
N LEU A 145 0.66 6.96 0.60
CA LEU A 145 -0.43 7.52 1.41
C LEU A 145 -0.59 9.03 1.19
N ASN A 146 0.53 9.77 1.13
CA ASN A 146 0.50 11.20 0.86
C ASN A 146 0.00 11.52 -0.56
N ALA A 147 0.36 10.72 -1.55
CA ALA A 147 -0.12 10.87 -2.92
C ALA A 147 -1.64 10.63 -3.00
N ALA A 148 -2.14 9.57 -2.36
CA ALA A 148 -3.57 9.29 -2.27
C ALA A 148 -4.34 10.40 -1.56
N ALA A 149 -3.82 10.90 -0.44
CA ALA A 149 -4.44 11.99 0.32
C ALA A 149 -4.42 13.35 -0.42
N LYS A 150 -3.42 13.60 -1.28
CA LYS A 150 -3.37 14.79 -2.15
C LYS A 150 -4.34 14.68 -3.32
N SER A 151 -4.41 13.51 -3.97
CA SER A 151 -5.37 13.23 -5.05
C SER A 151 -6.82 13.54 -4.60
N ASN A 152 -7.17 13.16 -3.38
CA ASN A 152 -8.48 13.45 -2.81
C ASN A 152 -8.75 14.95 -2.51
N ARG A 153 -7.71 15.75 -2.29
CA ARG A 153 -7.82 17.17 -1.91
C ARG A 153 -7.86 18.14 -3.09
N MET A 154 -7.49 17.72 -4.30
CA MET A 154 -7.49 18.59 -5.48
C MET A 154 -8.94 18.94 -5.88
N PRO A 155 -9.37 20.22 -5.82
CA PRO A 155 -10.67 20.63 -6.34
C PRO A 155 -10.69 20.46 -7.87
N HIS A 156 -11.82 19.98 -8.38
CA HIS A 156 -11.99 19.52 -9.78
C HIS A 156 -11.92 20.64 -10.84
N SER A 157 -11.54 21.87 -10.48
CA SER A 157 -11.49 23.02 -11.39
C SER A 157 -10.47 22.87 -12.53
N TRP A 158 -9.66 21.81 -12.54
CA TRP A 158 -8.76 21.46 -13.64
C TRP A 158 -9.37 20.57 -14.72
N THR A 159 -10.39 19.76 -14.43
CA THR A 159 -11.06 18.94 -15.48
C THR A 159 -12.14 19.71 -16.24
N GLU A 160 -12.71 20.76 -15.65
CA GLU A 160 -13.66 21.63 -16.36
C GLU A 160 -13.00 22.45 -17.49
N ARG A 161 -11.69 22.68 -17.46
CA ARG A 161 -10.99 23.37 -18.57
C ARG A 161 -10.92 22.50 -19.82
N GLY A 162 -10.68 21.20 -19.70
CA GLY A 162 -10.63 20.29 -20.84
C GLY A 162 -11.99 20.10 -21.54
N ASN A 163 -13.11 20.25 -20.81
CA ASN A 163 -14.44 20.09 -21.39
C ASN A 163 -14.96 21.37 -22.06
N LYS A 164 -14.46 22.56 -21.66
CA LYS A 164 -14.80 23.82 -22.34
C LYS A 164 -14.18 23.92 -23.72
N ASP A 165 -12.97 23.37 -23.90
CA ASP A 165 -12.29 23.36 -25.20
C ASP A 165 -12.86 22.29 -26.15
N ALA A 166 -13.39 21.18 -25.61
CA ALA A 166 -14.06 20.14 -26.41
C ALA A 166 -15.48 20.50 -26.87
N LEU A 167 -16.11 21.51 -26.26
CA LEU A 167 -17.45 22.01 -26.62
C LEU A 167 -17.40 23.34 -27.41
N ALA A 168 -16.21 23.86 -27.69
CA ALA A 168 -15.99 25.09 -28.45
C ALA A 168 -15.57 24.86 -29.92
N GLY A 169 -15.60 23.61 -30.39
CA GLY A 169 -15.41 23.22 -31.79
C GLY A 169 -16.62 22.48 -32.34
#